data_AF-A0AAD4CV94-F1
#
_entry.id   AF-A0AAD4CV94-F1
#
_cell.length_a   1.000
_cell.length_b   1.000
_cell.length_c   1.000
_cell.angle_alpha   90.00
_cell.angle_beta   90.00
_cell.angle_gamma   90.00
#
_symmetry.space_group_name_H-M   'P 1'
#
loop_
_entity.id
_entity.type
_entity.pdbx_description
1 polymer ?
#
loop_
_entity_poly.entity_id
_entity_poly.type
_entity_poly.pdbx_seq_one_letter_code
_entity_poly.pdbx_strand_id
1 'polypeptide(L)'
;MRRSFSSIQRDFGPDSVVFLGDLFDGGREWGTKQTSSPEKRYQKYKDSFWKKEYHRFVKIFTDQWNEGDWAVTDPRGRRMIASLPGNHDLGFGSGVQVPVRDRFQSFFGKGNRVDIIGNHTFISIDTVSLSAMDQPDPETGSSGTGSGDGVQPNELIWKEPEDFLNNMKMHRGLAEVEELRMLRNQSEGLLFDHKVVDALEPTVHQTTPLEDTEFPAILLTHVPLYRRPGAPCGPLRERHPPSSDEPLEEDEPNAITIGGGYQYQNVLTQSITKDLVTKVGPNLIQVYSGDDHDYCEISHREFSGSPNEITVKSISWAMGVRRPGFVLTSLWNPIDPATGKPTQQPSPGATIQNHLCLLPDQLSIFIHYGLVFAFTLAVLLARALLLARYPPTLSNSTSPILPLSENRFASEHSSAFKPPSSSMSSSTNFSPRGLASRATNAPPRYIPNGYYDAYPGPGADDHAMDDGSKWKPGRVEKSGNAFQRIKREFVASIKFVAMIVFVWYFFLIWRW
;
A
#
# COMPACT_ATOMS: atom_id res chain seq x y z
N MET A 1 7.72 2.11 3.28
CA MET A 1 6.89 3.31 3.51
C MET A 1 7.18 3.94 4.87
N ARG A 2 6.63 3.52 6.03
CA ARG A 2 6.87 4.23 7.33
C ARG A 2 8.35 4.50 7.62
N ARG A 3 9.21 3.48 7.56
CA ARG A 3 10.66 3.63 7.80
C ARG A 3 11.30 4.58 6.79
N SER A 4 10.95 4.45 5.51
CA SER A 4 11.42 5.32 4.43
C SER A 4 11.02 6.78 4.67
N PHE A 5 9.76 7.03 5.04
CA PHE A 5 9.27 8.37 5.32
C PHE A 5 9.93 8.96 6.57
N SER A 6 10.05 8.19 7.65
CA SER A 6 10.80 8.59 8.85
C SER A 6 12.26 8.97 8.52
N SER A 7 12.96 8.20 7.69
CA SER A 7 14.29 8.60 7.19
C SER A 7 14.25 9.92 6.41
N ILE A 8 13.25 10.13 5.53
CA ILE A 8 13.11 11.40 4.81
C ILE A 8 12.96 12.57 5.79
N GLN A 9 12.13 12.41 6.83
CA GLN A 9 11.91 13.46 7.83
C GLN A 9 13.18 13.73 8.64
N ARG A 10 13.88 12.70 9.11
CA ARG A 10 15.08 12.83 9.95
C ARG A 10 16.28 13.37 9.18
N ASP A 11 16.51 12.87 7.97
CA ASP A 11 17.74 13.13 7.22
C ASP A 11 17.65 14.42 6.39
N PHE A 12 16.45 14.76 5.86
CA PHE A 12 16.26 15.97 5.03
C PHE A 12 15.47 17.08 5.72
N GLY A 13 14.57 16.76 6.65
CA GLY A 13 13.73 17.76 7.33
C GLY A 13 12.98 18.72 6.39
N PRO A 14 12.24 18.24 5.38
CA PRO A 14 11.66 19.12 4.35
C PRO A 14 10.68 20.14 4.95
N ASP A 15 10.74 21.41 4.50
CA ASP A 15 9.82 22.46 4.94
C ASP A 15 8.36 22.17 4.54
N SER A 16 8.16 21.50 3.42
CA SER A 16 6.83 21.09 2.94
C SER A 16 6.88 19.71 2.28
N VAL A 17 5.84 18.91 2.51
CA VAL A 17 5.61 17.62 1.84
C VAL A 17 4.25 17.67 1.16
N VAL A 18 4.24 17.43 -0.15
CA VAL A 18 3.03 17.43 -0.99
C VAL A 18 2.80 16.02 -1.52
N PHE A 19 1.59 15.50 -1.36
CA PHE A 19 1.15 14.24 -1.95
C PHE A 19 0.32 14.51 -3.19
N LEU A 20 0.61 13.80 -4.29
CA LEU A 20 -0.02 14.01 -5.60
C LEU A 20 -1.13 12.97 -5.88
N GLY A 21 -2.02 12.77 -4.90
CA GLY A 21 -3.11 11.81 -4.99
C GLY A 21 -2.73 10.35 -4.74
N ASP A 22 -3.71 9.48 -4.93
CA ASP A 22 -3.66 8.03 -4.73
C ASP A 22 -3.12 7.63 -3.35
N LEU A 23 -3.71 8.24 -2.32
CA LEU A 23 -3.37 7.94 -0.94
C LEU A 23 -3.84 6.53 -0.54
N PHE A 24 -4.91 6.05 -1.16
CA PHE A 24 -5.49 4.73 -0.91
C PHE A 24 -5.68 3.93 -2.19
N ASP A 25 -5.16 2.70 -2.20
CA ASP A 25 -5.57 1.70 -3.18
C ASP A 25 -6.93 1.11 -2.77
N GLY A 26 -8.00 1.69 -3.29
CA GLY A 26 -9.38 1.28 -2.99
C GLY A 26 -10.30 2.37 -2.42
N GLY A 27 -9.82 3.61 -2.30
CA GLY A 27 -10.54 4.71 -1.65
C GLY A 27 -11.92 4.99 -2.26
N ARG A 28 -12.02 4.88 -3.59
CA ARG A 28 -13.25 5.08 -4.37
C ARG A 28 -14.29 3.97 -4.18
N GLU A 29 -13.85 2.75 -3.89
CA GLU A 29 -14.71 1.58 -3.88
C GLU A 29 -15.42 1.37 -2.54
N TRP A 30 -14.94 1.97 -1.45
CA TRP A 30 -15.46 1.73 -0.11
C TRP A 30 -16.60 2.70 0.25
N GLY A 31 -17.72 2.14 0.71
CA GLY A 31 -18.91 2.91 1.07
C GLY A 31 -18.65 3.95 2.15
N THR A 32 -19.47 5.00 2.17
CA THR A 32 -19.45 6.05 3.20
C THR A 32 -20.37 5.70 4.37
N LYS A 33 -20.59 6.64 5.29
CA LYS A 33 -21.57 6.47 6.38
C LYS A 33 -23.00 6.39 5.84
N GLN A 34 -23.29 7.07 4.73
CA GLN A 34 -24.62 7.18 4.13
C GLN A 34 -24.79 6.32 2.89
N THR A 35 -23.70 5.93 2.22
CA THR A 35 -23.73 5.22 0.94
C THR A 35 -22.97 3.90 0.98
N SER A 36 -23.33 2.99 0.08
CA SER A 36 -22.61 1.74 -0.14
C SER A 36 -21.99 1.74 -1.52
N SER A 37 -20.92 0.96 -1.69
CA SER A 37 -20.30 0.78 -3.01
C SER A 37 -21.33 0.34 -4.06
N PRO A 38 -21.33 0.94 -5.26
CA PRO A 38 -22.18 0.50 -6.37
C PRO A 38 -21.81 -0.92 -6.83
N GLU A 39 -20.55 -1.31 -6.65
CA GLU A 39 -20.05 -2.62 -7.03
C GLU A 39 -20.29 -3.67 -5.93
N LYS A 40 -21.01 -4.75 -6.27
CA LYS A 40 -21.36 -5.84 -5.34
C LYS A 40 -20.14 -6.42 -4.60
N ARG A 41 -18.99 -6.56 -5.28
CA ARG A 41 -17.75 -7.10 -4.69
C ARG A 41 -17.20 -6.26 -3.53
N TYR A 42 -17.48 -4.95 -3.52
CA TYR A 42 -16.95 -4.00 -2.56
C TYR A 42 -17.98 -3.55 -1.51
N GLN A 43 -19.25 -3.96 -1.63
CA GLN A 43 -20.30 -3.62 -0.66
C GLN A 43 -19.99 -4.04 0.79
N LYS A 44 -19.13 -5.04 0.99
CA LYS A 44 -18.65 -5.47 2.31
C LYS A 44 -17.72 -4.44 2.98
N TYR A 45 -17.07 -3.58 2.21
CA TYR A 45 -16.20 -2.53 2.71
C TYR A 45 -17.01 -1.26 2.94
N LYS A 46 -17.13 -0.88 4.21
CA LYS A 46 -17.90 0.28 4.67
C LYS A 46 -16.95 1.39 5.11
N ASP A 47 -17.52 2.49 5.58
CA ASP A 47 -16.80 3.65 6.12
C ASP A 47 -15.79 3.28 7.22
N SER A 48 -16.09 2.25 8.01
CA SER A 48 -15.18 1.74 9.05
C SER A 48 -13.88 1.15 8.47
N PHE A 49 -13.92 0.60 7.26
CA PHE A 49 -12.74 0.11 6.56
C PHE A 49 -11.90 1.30 6.08
N TRP A 50 -12.52 2.26 5.40
CA TRP A 50 -11.85 3.49 4.96
C TRP A 50 -11.20 4.23 6.14
N LYS A 51 -11.90 4.36 7.27
CA LYS A 51 -11.34 4.98 8.49
C LYS A 51 -10.12 4.24 9.01
N LYS A 52 -10.09 2.91 8.98
CA LYS A 52 -8.88 2.14 9.38
C LYS A 52 -7.69 2.46 8.49
N GLU A 53 -7.94 2.59 7.18
CA GLU A 53 -6.91 2.96 6.21
C GLU A 53 -6.45 4.40 6.39
N TYR A 54 -7.35 5.34 6.70
CA TYR A 54 -6.98 6.69 7.13
C TYR A 54 -6.09 6.69 8.38
N HIS A 55 -6.43 5.92 9.43
CA HIS A 55 -5.56 5.79 10.60
C HIS A 55 -4.20 5.18 10.25
N ARG A 56 -4.15 4.27 9.26
CA ARG A 56 -2.89 3.72 8.74
C ARG A 56 -2.07 4.81 8.05
N PHE A 57 -2.69 5.67 7.24
CA PHE A 57 -2.04 6.83 6.63
C PHE A 57 -1.41 7.74 7.69
N VAL A 58 -2.20 8.14 8.70
CA VAL A 58 -1.73 8.98 9.83
C VAL A 58 -0.53 8.34 10.52
N LYS A 59 -0.60 7.03 10.82
CA LYS A 59 0.50 6.30 11.46
C LYS A 59 1.78 6.22 10.62
N ILE A 60 1.65 6.20 9.29
CA ILE A 60 2.79 6.10 8.38
C ILE A 60 3.46 7.46 8.17
N PHE A 61 2.66 8.52 7.99
CA PHE A 61 3.13 9.82 7.55
C PHE A 61 3.04 10.88 8.66
N THR A 62 1.85 11.13 9.20
CA THR A 62 1.61 12.20 10.18
C THR A 62 2.35 11.97 11.51
N ASP A 63 2.36 10.75 12.04
CA ASP A 63 3.06 10.45 13.30
C ASP A 63 4.57 10.68 13.22
N GLN A 64 5.14 10.64 12.01
CA GLN A 64 6.57 10.84 11.78
C GLN A 64 6.90 12.30 11.43
N TRP A 65 5.89 13.16 11.29
CA TRP A 65 6.06 14.52 10.79
C TRP A 65 7.05 15.33 11.62
N ASN A 66 6.88 15.30 12.95
CA ASN A 66 7.68 16.10 13.87
C ASN A 66 9.17 15.68 13.93
N GLU A 67 9.54 14.54 13.33
CA GLU A 67 10.94 14.08 13.29
C GLU A 67 11.83 15.01 12.46
N GLY A 68 11.26 15.84 11.58
CA GLY A 68 11.98 16.82 10.77
C GLY A 68 11.95 18.25 11.32
N ASP A 69 11.40 18.48 12.51
CA ASP A 69 11.22 19.86 13.05
C ASP A 69 12.53 20.56 13.38
N TRP A 70 13.64 19.82 13.44
CA TRP A 70 14.97 20.40 13.62
C TRP A 70 15.39 21.32 12.47
N ALA A 71 14.80 21.17 11.28
CA ALA A 71 15.16 21.89 10.06
C ALA A 71 14.19 23.04 9.70
N VAL A 72 13.23 23.39 10.57
CA VAL A 72 12.20 24.41 10.28
C VAL A 72 12.85 25.75 9.95
N THR A 73 12.60 26.29 8.76
CA THR A 73 13.03 27.65 8.37
C THR A 73 11.87 28.65 8.24
N ASP A 74 10.67 28.19 7.85
CA ASP A 74 9.47 29.03 7.73
C ASP A 74 8.85 29.30 9.12
N PRO A 75 8.58 30.58 9.49
CA PRO A 75 7.89 30.94 10.73
C PRO A 75 6.52 30.27 10.93
N ARG A 76 5.84 29.88 9.85
CA ARG A 76 4.55 29.17 9.88
C ARG A 76 4.70 27.68 10.20
N GLY A 77 5.93 27.23 10.38
CA GLY A 77 6.26 25.84 10.54
C GLY A 77 6.15 25.07 9.23
N ARG A 78 6.43 23.78 9.35
CA ARG A 78 6.45 22.88 8.20
C ARG A 78 5.02 22.52 7.80
N ARG A 79 4.80 22.22 6.51
CA ARG A 79 3.47 21.85 5.98
C ARG A 79 3.41 20.45 5.38
N MET A 80 2.35 19.71 5.68
CA MET A 80 2.00 18.46 5.00
C MET A 80 0.69 18.67 4.23
N ILE A 81 0.74 18.57 2.91
CA ILE A 81 -0.40 18.81 2.01
C ILE A 81 -0.75 17.49 1.32
N ALA A 82 -1.87 16.89 1.71
CA ALA A 82 -2.36 15.63 1.15
C ALA A 82 -3.79 15.76 0.58
N SER A 83 -4.18 16.98 0.20
CA SER A 83 -5.54 17.29 -0.24
C SER A 83 -5.79 17.03 -1.73
N LEU A 84 -4.74 16.91 -2.55
CA LEU A 84 -4.89 16.58 -3.97
C LEU A 84 -5.36 15.13 -4.10
N PRO A 85 -6.56 14.86 -4.64
CA PRO A 85 -7.06 13.50 -4.79
C PRO A 85 -6.49 12.81 -6.02
N GLY A 86 -6.37 11.49 -5.95
CA GLY A 86 -6.16 10.65 -7.12
C GLY A 86 -7.39 9.86 -7.57
N ASN A 87 -7.27 9.14 -8.69
CA ASN A 87 -8.37 8.34 -9.21
C ASN A 87 -8.67 7.14 -8.31
N HIS A 88 -7.69 6.60 -7.57
CA HIS A 88 -7.95 5.56 -6.59
C HIS A 88 -8.64 6.08 -5.32
N ASP A 89 -8.56 7.37 -5.04
CA ASP A 89 -9.22 7.99 -3.89
C ASP A 89 -10.70 8.28 -4.15
N LEU A 90 -11.04 8.83 -5.33
CA LEU A 90 -12.37 9.35 -5.65
C LEU A 90 -13.13 8.62 -6.76
N GLY A 91 -12.40 7.98 -7.67
CA GLY A 91 -12.85 7.65 -9.02
C GLY A 91 -12.31 8.65 -10.04
N PHE A 92 -12.70 8.48 -11.30
CA PHE A 92 -12.23 9.33 -12.40
C PHE A 92 -13.39 9.74 -13.29
N GLY A 93 -13.42 11.03 -13.67
CA GLY A 93 -14.44 11.60 -14.55
C GLY A 93 -15.86 11.37 -14.04
N SER A 94 -16.76 10.89 -14.90
CA SER A 94 -18.15 10.58 -14.54
C SER A 94 -18.27 9.46 -13.51
N GLY A 95 -17.20 8.70 -13.27
CA GLY A 95 -17.14 7.67 -12.24
C GLY A 95 -16.82 8.18 -10.83
N VAL A 96 -16.61 9.49 -10.63
CA VAL A 96 -16.39 10.10 -9.31
C VAL A 96 -17.67 10.06 -8.49
N GLN A 97 -17.60 9.51 -7.29
CA GLN A 97 -18.74 9.47 -6.37
C GLN A 97 -18.70 10.69 -5.43
N VAL A 98 -19.68 11.60 -5.56
CA VAL A 98 -19.78 12.82 -4.73
C VAL A 98 -19.65 12.54 -3.22
N PRO A 99 -20.34 11.54 -2.63
CA PRO A 99 -20.19 11.25 -1.20
C PRO A 99 -18.77 10.80 -0.81
N VAL A 100 -18.05 10.15 -1.73
CA VAL A 100 -16.65 9.73 -1.51
C VAL A 100 -15.73 10.95 -1.56
N ARG A 101 -15.92 11.85 -2.53
CA ARG A 101 -15.22 13.14 -2.61
C ARG A 101 -15.42 13.96 -1.35
N ASP A 102 -16.67 14.12 -0.91
CA ASP A 102 -16.99 14.92 0.27
C ASP A 102 -16.36 14.31 1.54
N ARG A 103 -16.34 12.97 1.66
CA ARG A 103 -15.59 12.27 2.72
C ARG A 103 -14.10 12.59 2.63
N PHE A 104 -13.47 12.44 1.47
CA PHE A 104 -12.05 12.69 1.30
C PHE A 104 -11.69 14.14 1.68
N GLN A 105 -12.44 15.11 1.15
CA GLN A 105 -12.25 16.53 1.45
C GLN A 105 -12.43 16.86 2.94
N SER A 106 -13.33 16.17 3.63
CA SER A 106 -13.54 16.37 5.08
C SER A 106 -12.34 15.97 5.94
N PHE A 107 -11.48 15.05 5.47
CA PHE A 107 -10.32 14.55 6.22
C PHE A 107 -8.99 15.13 5.73
N PHE A 108 -8.86 15.40 4.43
CA PHE A 108 -7.61 15.88 3.83
C PHE A 108 -7.65 17.35 3.42
N GLY A 109 -8.83 17.98 3.40
CA GLY A 109 -9.04 19.34 2.92
C GLY A 109 -9.46 19.38 1.45
N LYS A 110 -9.77 20.59 0.96
CA LYS A 110 -10.20 20.78 -0.44
C LYS A 110 -9.06 20.47 -1.42
N GLY A 111 -9.38 19.75 -2.49
CA GLY A 111 -8.42 19.43 -3.56
C GLY A 111 -8.02 20.63 -4.40
N ASN A 112 -8.94 21.57 -4.60
CA ASN A 112 -8.72 22.84 -5.29
C ASN A 112 -8.27 23.91 -4.29
N ARG A 113 -7.00 24.33 -4.35
CA ARG A 113 -6.44 25.31 -3.41
C ARG A 113 -5.17 25.97 -3.94
N VAL A 114 -4.83 27.12 -3.37
CA VAL A 114 -3.58 27.84 -3.61
C VAL A 114 -2.79 27.93 -2.31
N ASP A 115 -1.51 27.60 -2.36
CA ASP A 115 -0.58 27.71 -1.24
C ASP A 115 0.67 28.48 -1.67
N ILE A 116 1.17 29.38 -0.81
CA ILE A 116 2.45 30.04 -1.04
C ILE A 116 3.54 29.35 -0.24
N ILE A 117 4.54 28.81 -0.93
CA ILE A 117 5.68 28.07 -0.35
C ILE A 117 6.96 28.59 -1.00
N GLY A 118 7.92 29.06 -0.21
CA GLY A 118 9.20 29.59 -0.71
C GLY A 118 9.02 30.72 -1.75
N ASN A 119 8.03 31.60 -1.55
CA ASN A 119 7.63 32.66 -2.48
C ASN A 119 7.25 32.14 -3.89
N HIS A 120 6.76 30.90 -3.99
CA HIS A 120 6.16 30.33 -5.20
C HIS A 120 4.68 30.03 -4.93
N THR A 121 3.87 30.19 -5.96
CA THR A 121 2.43 29.93 -5.91
C THR A 121 2.17 28.48 -6.32
N PHE A 122 1.90 27.61 -5.35
CA PHE A 122 1.49 26.23 -5.59
C PHE A 122 -0.02 26.16 -5.80
N ILE A 123 -0.44 25.56 -6.90
CA ILE A 123 -1.84 25.47 -7.32
C ILE A 123 -2.19 23.99 -7.41
N SER A 124 -3.05 23.52 -6.51
CA SER A 124 -3.55 22.15 -6.52
C SER A 124 -4.94 22.13 -7.13
N ILE A 125 -5.18 21.23 -8.09
CA ILE A 125 -6.45 21.14 -8.82
C ILE A 125 -6.91 19.68 -8.88
N ASP A 126 -8.17 19.45 -8.52
CA ASP A 126 -8.84 18.16 -8.65
C ASP A 126 -9.13 17.85 -10.12
N THR A 127 -8.10 17.41 -10.84
CA THR A 127 -8.17 17.07 -12.25
C THR A 127 -8.97 15.80 -12.51
N VAL A 128 -9.13 14.91 -11.52
CA VAL A 128 -9.93 13.69 -11.68
C VAL A 128 -11.42 13.99 -11.74
N SER A 129 -11.90 14.96 -10.95
CA SER A 129 -13.27 15.47 -11.04
C SER A 129 -13.45 16.37 -12.26
N LEU A 130 -12.47 17.23 -12.58
CA LEU A 130 -12.52 18.11 -13.76
C LEU A 130 -12.64 17.31 -15.07
N SER A 131 -12.04 16.12 -15.13
CA SER A 131 -12.12 15.23 -16.29
C SER A 131 -13.53 14.74 -16.64
N ALA A 132 -14.52 14.95 -15.76
CA ALA A 132 -15.92 14.65 -16.04
C ALA A 132 -16.55 15.60 -17.08
N MET A 133 -15.95 16.76 -17.36
CA MET A 133 -16.41 17.72 -18.38
C MET A 133 -16.40 17.13 -19.79
N ASP A 134 -15.36 16.35 -20.11
CA ASP A 134 -15.15 15.78 -21.44
C ASP A 134 -15.77 14.39 -21.59
N GLN A 135 -16.56 13.94 -20.61
CA GLN A 135 -17.16 12.62 -20.60
C GLN A 135 -18.68 12.70 -20.72
N PRO A 136 -19.31 11.81 -21.50
CA PRO A 136 -20.75 11.73 -21.56
C PRO A 136 -21.32 11.31 -20.20
N ASP A 137 -22.54 11.76 -19.92
CA ASP A 137 -23.30 11.29 -18.78
C ASP A 137 -23.53 9.77 -18.89
N PRO A 138 -23.22 9.00 -17.84
CA PRO A 138 -23.27 7.54 -17.90
C PRO A 138 -24.70 6.98 -17.96
N GLU A 139 -25.72 7.72 -17.52
CA GLU A 139 -27.11 7.29 -17.54
C GLU A 139 -27.82 7.66 -18.84
N THR A 140 -27.57 8.87 -19.33
CA THR A 140 -28.27 9.44 -20.49
C THR A 140 -27.46 9.36 -21.79
N GLY A 141 -26.15 9.13 -21.71
CA GLY A 141 -25.23 9.20 -22.86
C GLY A 141 -25.02 10.60 -23.41
N SER A 142 -25.56 11.64 -22.75
CA SER A 142 -25.47 13.02 -23.22
C SER A 142 -24.06 13.59 -23.03
N SER A 143 -23.50 14.14 -24.09
CA SER A 143 -22.22 14.88 -24.08
C SER A 143 -22.39 16.37 -23.78
N GLY A 144 -23.61 16.85 -23.54
CA GLY A 144 -23.87 18.28 -23.30
C GLY A 144 -23.71 19.20 -24.53
N THR A 145 -23.35 18.66 -25.70
CA THR A 145 -23.14 19.41 -26.96
C THR A 145 -24.44 19.73 -27.72
N GLY A 146 -25.57 19.83 -26.99
CA GLY A 146 -26.89 20.14 -27.54
C GLY A 146 -27.17 21.65 -27.63
N SER A 147 -28.44 22.04 -27.71
CA SER A 147 -28.90 23.43 -27.93
C SER A 147 -28.63 24.41 -26.77
N GLY A 148 -27.86 23.99 -25.73
CA GLY A 148 -27.50 24.83 -24.57
C GLY A 148 -28.61 25.07 -23.55
N ASP A 149 -29.76 24.41 -23.72
CA ASP A 149 -30.98 24.54 -22.93
C ASP A 149 -31.18 23.43 -21.88
N GLY A 150 -30.28 22.44 -21.84
CA GLY A 150 -30.29 21.31 -20.90
C GLY A 150 -29.31 21.46 -19.74
N VAL A 151 -29.52 20.65 -18.69
CA VAL A 151 -28.56 20.47 -17.59
C VAL A 151 -27.26 19.89 -18.14
N GLN A 152 -26.12 20.46 -17.78
CA GLN A 152 -24.85 19.93 -18.26
C GLN A 152 -24.54 18.58 -17.61
N PRO A 153 -24.05 17.60 -18.39
CA PRO A 153 -23.74 16.27 -17.86
C PRO A 153 -22.67 16.37 -16.77
N ASN A 154 -22.80 15.58 -15.72
CA ASN A 154 -21.81 15.49 -14.63
C ASN A 154 -21.47 16.82 -13.92
N GLU A 155 -22.30 17.87 -14.04
CA GLU A 155 -22.01 19.22 -13.50
C GLU A 155 -21.67 19.19 -11.99
N LEU A 156 -22.35 18.36 -11.21
CA LEU A 156 -22.10 18.19 -9.77
C LEU A 156 -20.67 17.73 -9.43
N ILE A 157 -19.98 17.12 -10.39
CA ILE A 157 -18.61 16.60 -10.23
C ILE A 157 -17.60 17.69 -10.62
N TRP A 158 -17.69 18.23 -11.84
CA TRP A 158 -16.65 19.10 -12.40
C TRP A 158 -16.85 20.60 -12.12
N LYS A 159 -18.02 21.03 -11.66
CA LYS A 159 -18.30 22.46 -11.44
C LYS A 159 -17.38 23.11 -10.40
N GLU A 160 -17.12 22.42 -9.29
CA GLU A 160 -16.25 22.95 -8.23
C GLU A 160 -14.82 23.27 -8.74
N PRO A 161 -14.09 22.33 -9.39
CA PRO A 161 -12.77 22.64 -9.94
C PRO A 161 -12.82 23.68 -11.07
N GLU A 162 -13.87 23.69 -11.89
CA GLU A 162 -14.04 24.67 -12.98
C GLU A 162 -14.29 26.09 -12.44
N ASP A 163 -15.16 26.25 -11.44
CA ASP A 163 -15.42 27.54 -10.78
C ASP A 163 -14.14 28.07 -10.10
N PHE A 164 -13.35 27.19 -9.49
CA PHE A 164 -12.05 27.54 -8.92
C PHE A 164 -11.06 28.02 -10.00
N LEU A 165 -11.00 27.31 -11.13
CA LEU A 165 -10.19 27.68 -12.28
C LEU A 165 -10.59 29.04 -12.87
N ASN A 166 -11.89 29.29 -13.03
CA ASN A 166 -12.41 30.55 -13.53
C ASN A 166 -12.08 31.74 -12.61
N ASN A 167 -11.92 31.49 -11.31
CA ASN A 167 -11.54 32.48 -10.31
C ASN A 167 -10.05 32.42 -9.92
N MET A 168 -9.20 31.81 -10.74
CA MET A 168 -7.77 31.58 -10.42
C MET A 168 -7.02 32.87 -10.08
N LYS A 169 -7.21 33.93 -10.87
CA LYS A 169 -6.55 35.24 -10.62
C LYS A 169 -6.89 35.77 -9.22
N MET A 170 -8.14 35.62 -8.78
CA MET A 170 -8.58 36.06 -7.46
C MET A 170 -7.97 35.19 -6.35
N HIS A 171 -8.06 33.86 -6.47
CA HIS A 171 -7.50 32.95 -5.46
C HIS A 171 -6.01 33.12 -5.27
N ARG A 172 -5.28 33.27 -6.39
CA ARG A 172 -3.85 33.53 -6.41
C ARG A 172 -3.51 34.88 -5.78
N GLY A 173 -4.12 35.96 -6.25
CA GLY A 173 -3.85 37.30 -5.74
C GLY A 173 -4.13 37.42 -4.25
N LEU A 174 -5.20 36.80 -3.75
CA LEU A 174 -5.48 36.74 -2.31
C LEU A 174 -4.39 36.00 -1.53
N ALA A 175 -3.91 34.86 -2.02
CA ALA A 175 -2.86 34.08 -1.35
C ALA A 175 -1.52 34.83 -1.34
N GLU A 176 -1.15 35.49 -2.43
CA GLU A 176 0.09 36.27 -2.55
C GLU A 176 0.06 37.52 -1.68
N VAL A 177 -1.05 38.27 -1.66
CA VAL A 177 -1.23 39.44 -0.79
C VAL A 177 -1.15 39.04 0.68
N GLU A 178 -1.76 37.91 1.04
CA GLU A 178 -1.70 37.37 2.39
C GLU A 178 -0.26 36.98 2.78
N GLU A 179 0.50 36.37 1.88
CA GLU A 179 1.92 36.05 2.12
C GLU A 179 2.75 37.32 2.36
N LEU A 180 2.62 38.32 1.48
CA LEU A 180 3.36 39.57 1.60
C LEU A 180 2.99 40.34 2.86
N ARG A 181 1.72 40.27 3.28
CA ARG A 181 1.27 40.84 4.56
C ARG A 181 1.95 40.16 5.74
N MET A 182 2.05 38.83 5.72
CA MET A 182 2.75 38.05 6.75
C MET A 182 4.25 38.36 6.80
N LEU A 183 4.91 38.44 5.63
CA LEU A 183 6.33 38.82 5.55
C LEU A 183 6.60 40.23 6.10
N ARG A 184 5.63 41.14 6.01
CA ARG A 184 5.68 42.48 6.60
C ARG A 184 5.31 42.51 8.09
N ASN A 185 5.02 41.35 8.70
CA ASN A 185 4.59 41.20 10.09
C ASN A 185 3.35 42.06 10.42
N GLN A 186 2.43 42.20 9.46
CA GLN A 186 1.19 42.98 9.61
C GLN A 186 0.02 42.05 9.99
N SER A 187 -0.77 42.42 11.01
CA SER A 187 -2.02 41.73 11.37
C SER A 187 -3.18 42.09 10.41
N GLU A 188 -4.31 41.39 10.55
CA GLU A 188 -5.45 41.23 9.60
C GLU A 188 -5.58 42.23 8.44
N GLY A 189 -5.79 41.72 7.22
CA GLY A 189 -6.01 42.51 6.00
C GLY A 189 -7.41 43.15 5.89
N LEU A 190 -8.27 42.95 6.88
CA LEU A 190 -9.63 43.50 6.94
C LEU A 190 -9.72 44.41 8.16
N LEU A 191 -9.51 45.70 7.94
CA LEU A 191 -9.87 46.70 8.93
C LEU A 191 -11.38 46.86 8.93
N PHE A 192 -12.04 46.50 10.02
CA PHE A 192 -13.46 46.72 10.19
C PHE A 192 -13.72 48.10 10.78
N ASP A 193 -14.68 48.80 10.21
CA ASP A 193 -15.32 49.95 10.81
C ASP A 193 -15.98 49.53 12.12
N HIS A 194 -15.55 50.11 13.24
CA HIS A 194 -16.20 49.91 14.54
C HIS A 194 -17.45 50.80 14.64
N LYS A 195 -18.43 50.55 13.77
CA LYS A 195 -19.71 51.27 13.73
C LYS A 195 -20.87 50.28 13.68
N VAL A 196 -22.00 50.65 14.28
CA VAL A 196 -23.23 49.85 14.18
C VAL A 196 -23.78 50.03 12.77
N VAL A 197 -23.82 48.96 12.00
CA VAL A 197 -24.40 48.92 10.65
C VAL A 197 -25.50 47.86 10.56
N ASP A 198 -26.38 48.00 9.59
CA ASP A 198 -27.36 46.96 9.25
C ASP A 198 -26.66 45.74 8.63
N ALA A 199 -27.26 44.55 8.73
CA ALA A 199 -26.63 43.27 8.35
C ALA A 199 -26.22 43.16 6.87
N LEU A 200 -26.75 44.04 6.01
CA LEU A 200 -26.47 44.10 4.57
C LEU A 200 -25.42 45.15 4.22
N GLU A 201 -24.99 45.99 5.17
CA GLU A 201 -24.03 47.05 4.92
C GLU A 201 -22.58 46.55 5.15
N PRO A 202 -21.66 46.80 4.20
CA PRO A 202 -20.27 46.37 4.35
C PRO A 202 -19.57 47.17 5.46
N THR A 203 -18.99 46.45 6.43
CA THR A 203 -18.17 47.01 7.52
C THR A 203 -16.69 47.10 7.20
N VAL A 204 -16.27 46.74 5.98
CA VAL A 204 -14.86 46.71 5.61
C VAL A 204 -14.37 48.12 5.26
N HIS A 205 -13.48 48.67 6.08
CA HIS A 205 -12.96 50.03 5.99
C HIS A 205 -11.88 50.19 4.92
N GLN A 206 -11.07 49.15 4.69
CA GLN A 206 -10.01 49.16 3.69
C GLN A 206 -9.81 47.77 3.10
N THR A 207 -9.94 47.64 1.79
CA THR A 207 -9.45 46.50 1.02
C THR A 207 -8.11 46.90 0.42
N THR A 208 -7.04 46.19 0.77
CA THR A 208 -5.76 46.36 0.09
C THR A 208 -5.98 46.02 -1.39
N PRO A 209 -5.63 46.90 -2.35
CA PRO A 209 -5.71 46.56 -3.75
C PRO A 209 -4.95 45.26 -4.01
N LEU A 210 -5.54 44.36 -4.81
CA LEU A 210 -4.81 43.23 -5.37
C LEU A 210 -3.75 43.82 -6.30
N GLU A 211 -2.57 44.14 -5.78
CA GLU A 211 -1.41 44.41 -6.62
C GLU A 211 -1.05 43.09 -7.32
N ASP A 212 -0.91 43.13 -8.64
CA ASP A 212 -0.52 41.99 -9.45
C ASP A 212 0.95 41.64 -9.13
N THR A 213 1.16 40.87 -8.05
CA THR A 213 2.47 40.33 -7.67
C THR A 213 2.68 39.01 -8.40
N GLU A 214 3.58 38.99 -9.37
CA GLU A 214 3.72 37.85 -10.27
C GLU A 214 4.67 36.78 -9.70
N PHE A 215 4.29 36.10 -8.60
CA PHE A 215 5.07 34.95 -8.13
C PHE A 215 5.09 33.82 -9.18
N PRO A 216 6.21 33.10 -9.33
CA PRO A 216 6.26 31.93 -10.19
C PRO A 216 5.28 30.85 -9.70
N ALA A 217 4.52 30.30 -10.64
CA ALA A 217 3.47 29.33 -10.34
C ALA A 217 3.94 27.89 -10.60
N ILE A 218 3.51 27.00 -9.71
CA ILE A 218 3.74 25.55 -9.76
C ILE A 218 2.37 24.88 -9.72
N LEU A 219 2.05 24.11 -10.75
CA LEU A 219 0.78 23.38 -10.85
C LEU A 219 0.95 21.95 -10.35
N LEU A 220 0.00 21.50 -9.53
CA LEU A 220 -0.08 20.15 -9.00
C LEU A 220 -1.34 19.49 -9.56
N THR A 221 -1.15 18.40 -10.28
CA THR A 221 -2.22 17.55 -10.77
C THR A 221 -1.97 16.12 -10.31
N HIS A 222 -3.00 15.29 -10.29
CA HIS A 222 -2.78 13.86 -10.14
C HIS A 222 -2.50 13.21 -11.49
N VAL A 223 -3.34 13.48 -12.49
CA VAL A 223 -3.18 12.95 -13.84
C VAL A 223 -2.23 13.86 -14.64
N PRO A 224 -1.23 13.28 -15.35
CA PRO A 224 -0.29 14.04 -16.17
C PRO A 224 -0.97 14.86 -17.27
N LEU A 225 -0.34 15.96 -17.68
CA LEU A 225 -0.90 16.82 -18.74
C LEU A 225 -0.88 16.12 -20.10
N TYR A 226 -1.76 16.58 -20.99
CA TYR A 226 -1.78 16.13 -22.38
C TYR A 226 -0.42 16.36 -23.04
N ARG A 227 0.04 15.35 -23.76
CA ARG A 227 1.26 15.35 -24.56
C ARG A 227 0.99 14.65 -25.89
N ARG A 228 1.83 14.89 -26.90
CA ARG A 228 1.70 14.18 -28.17
C ARG A 228 1.99 12.68 -27.97
N PRO A 229 1.36 11.78 -28.74
CA PRO A 229 1.79 10.39 -28.82
C PRO A 229 3.29 10.31 -29.10
N GLY A 230 3.97 9.36 -28.47
CA GLY A 230 5.41 9.18 -28.63
C GLY A 230 6.30 10.19 -27.91
N ALA A 231 5.77 11.19 -27.20
CA ALA A 231 6.61 12.14 -26.46
C ALA A 231 7.44 11.42 -25.36
N PRO A 232 8.79 11.41 -25.45
CA PRO A 232 9.65 10.66 -24.54
C PRO A 232 9.63 11.26 -23.13
N CYS A 233 9.60 10.40 -22.12
CA CYS A 233 9.73 10.76 -20.70
C CYS A 233 11.16 10.99 -20.24
N GLY A 234 12.14 10.54 -21.03
CA GLY A 234 13.55 10.69 -20.73
C GLY A 234 14.20 9.47 -20.04
N PRO A 235 15.50 9.57 -19.71
CA PRO A 235 16.34 8.43 -19.32
C PRO A 235 16.12 7.91 -17.91
N LEU A 236 15.43 8.67 -17.06
CA LEU A 236 15.20 8.31 -15.67
C LEU A 236 13.94 7.44 -15.47
N ARG A 237 13.18 7.15 -16.53
CA ARG A 237 12.04 6.24 -16.50
C ARG A 237 12.51 4.79 -16.40
N GLU A 238 12.03 4.06 -15.39
CA GLU A 238 12.55 2.73 -15.04
C GLU A 238 11.88 1.61 -15.82
N ARG A 239 10.54 1.60 -15.85
CA ARG A 239 9.74 0.53 -16.45
C ARG A 239 9.89 0.52 -17.97
N HIS A 240 10.04 1.71 -18.54
CA HIS A 240 10.05 1.99 -19.96
C HIS A 240 11.26 2.88 -20.28
N PRO A 241 12.50 2.32 -20.27
CA PRO A 241 13.70 3.10 -20.55
C PRO A 241 13.76 3.58 -22.01
N PRO A 242 14.58 4.59 -22.32
CA PRO A 242 14.75 5.06 -23.69
C PRO A 242 15.16 3.94 -24.65
N SER A 243 14.66 4.01 -25.88
CA SER A 243 15.00 3.06 -26.95
C SER A 243 16.42 3.27 -27.49
N SER A 244 17.00 4.45 -27.29
CA SER A 244 18.37 4.80 -27.67
C SER A 244 19.05 5.69 -26.64
N ASP A 245 20.39 5.68 -26.64
CA ASP A 245 21.20 6.58 -25.80
C ASP A 245 21.11 8.05 -26.27
N GLU A 246 20.80 8.27 -27.55
CA GLU A 246 20.59 9.62 -28.10
C GLU A 246 19.15 10.09 -27.89
N PRO A 247 18.92 11.40 -27.62
CA PRO A 247 17.58 11.95 -27.47
C PRO A 247 16.78 11.83 -28.76
N LEU A 248 15.68 11.07 -28.72
CA LEU A 248 14.71 11.00 -29.80
C LEU A 248 13.66 12.10 -29.65
N GLU A 249 13.12 12.62 -30.75
CA GLU A 249 11.96 13.50 -30.71
C GLU A 249 10.68 12.71 -30.35
N GLU A 250 10.60 11.46 -30.81
CA GLU A 250 9.50 10.53 -30.55
C GLU A 250 10.07 9.16 -30.17
N ASP A 251 9.68 8.64 -28.99
CA ASP A 251 10.05 7.32 -28.46
C ASP A 251 8.81 6.68 -27.82
N GLU A 252 7.99 6.01 -28.63
CA GLU A 252 6.76 5.34 -28.18
C GLU A 252 6.97 4.37 -27.00
N PRO A 253 8.03 3.52 -26.98
CA PRO A 253 8.34 2.69 -25.82
C PRO A 253 8.57 3.45 -24.51
N ASN A 254 9.19 4.63 -24.56
CA ASN A 254 9.51 5.47 -23.40
C ASN A 254 8.40 6.47 -23.06
N ALA A 255 7.44 6.70 -23.96
CA ALA A 255 6.34 7.64 -23.78
C ALA A 255 5.23 7.11 -22.86
N ILE A 256 4.45 8.01 -22.25
CA ILE A 256 3.20 7.62 -21.59
C ILE A 256 2.17 7.36 -22.69
N THR A 257 1.71 6.11 -22.78
CA THR A 257 0.69 5.74 -23.78
C THR A 257 -0.60 6.53 -23.52
N ILE A 258 -1.08 7.25 -24.52
CA ILE A 258 -2.35 7.97 -24.42
C ILE A 258 -3.48 6.94 -24.51
N GLY A 259 -4.13 6.69 -23.38
CA GLY A 259 -5.20 5.73 -23.27
C GLY A 259 -5.94 5.89 -21.96
N GLY A 260 -7.11 5.28 -21.89
CA GLY A 260 -7.93 5.26 -20.69
C GLY A 260 -8.78 4.01 -20.65
N GLY A 261 -9.46 3.83 -19.53
CA GLY A 261 -10.34 2.69 -19.31
C GLY A 261 -11.30 2.96 -18.17
N TYR A 262 -11.73 1.90 -17.51
CA TYR A 262 -12.66 2.03 -16.39
C TYR A 262 -12.02 2.79 -15.23
N GLN A 263 -12.47 4.03 -15.02
CA GLN A 263 -12.03 4.92 -13.94
C GLN A 263 -10.53 5.27 -13.93
N TYR A 264 -9.89 5.34 -15.10
CA TYR A 264 -8.54 5.88 -15.24
C TYR A 264 -8.30 6.44 -16.64
N GLN A 265 -7.35 7.37 -16.74
CA GLN A 265 -6.83 7.91 -17.99
C GLN A 265 -5.38 8.33 -17.77
N ASN A 266 -4.46 7.89 -18.62
CA ASN A 266 -3.03 8.05 -18.37
C ASN A 266 -2.54 9.52 -18.50
N VAL A 267 -3.26 10.34 -19.25
CA VAL A 267 -2.98 11.78 -19.44
C VAL A 267 -4.31 12.54 -19.58
N LEU A 268 -4.35 13.81 -19.19
CA LEU A 268 -5.52 14.67 -19.41
C LEU A 268 -5.82 14.86 -20.91
N THR A 269 -7.03 15.28 -21.22
CA THR A 269 -7.40 15.67 -22.58
C THR A 269 -6.71 16.97 -22.98
N GLN A 270 -6.57 17.18 -24.29
CA GLN A 270 -5.96 18.40 -24.82
C GLN A 270 -6.77 19.66 -24.46
N SER A 271 -8.10 19.56 -24.44
CA SER A 271 -9.04 20.62 -24.03
C SER A 271 -8.78 21.04 -22.58
N ILE A 272 -8.82 20.10 -21.64
CA ILE A 272 -8.60 20.37 -20.22
C ILE A 272 -7.19 20.91 -19.98
N THR A 273 -6.18 20.31 -20.59
CA THR A 273 -4.79 20.76 -20.43
C THR A 273 -4.61 22.20 -20.91
N LYS A 274 -5.17 22.53 -22.08
CA LYS A 274 -5.08 23.89 -22.63
C LYS A 274 -5.81 24.89 -21.72
N ASP A 275 -6.99 24.55 -21.26
CA ASP A 275 -7.78 25.42 -20.38
C ASP A 275 -7.07 25.67 -19.04
N LEU A 276 -6.57 24.60 -18.43
CA LEU A 276 -5.79 24.60 -17.18
C LEU A 276 -4.57 25.53 -17.26
N VAL A 277 -3.71 25.34 -18.26
CA VAL A 277 -2.50 26.14 -18.43
C VAL A 277 -2.83 27.60 -18.77
N THR A 278 -3.88 27.84 -19.58
CA THR A 278 -4.29 29.20 -19.97
C THR A 278 -4.83 29.99 -18.77
N LYS A 279 -5.66 29.37 -17.92
CA LYS A 279 -6.26 30.01 -16.74
C LYS A 279 -5.26 30.22 -15.60
N VAL A 280 -4.26 29.34 -15.45
CA VAL A 280 -3.14 29.54 -14.52
C VAL A 280 -2.26 30.72 -14.95
N GLY A 281 -2.06 30.90 -16.25
CA GLY A 281 -1.38 32.04 -16.84
C GLY A 281 0.11 31.82 -17.12
N PRO A 282 0.80 32.84 -17.67
CA PRO A 282 2.15 32.72 -18.23
C PRO A 282 3.26 32.51 -17.18
N ASN A 283 2.96 32.70 -15.89
CA ASN A 283 3.93 32.52 -14.81
C ASN A 283 4.05 31.06 -14.36
N LEU A 284 3.34 30.13 -15.02
CA LEU A 284 3.49 28.70 -14.79
C LEU A 284 4.85 28.22 -15.30
N ILE A 285 5.72 27.80 -14.38
CA ILE A 285 7.08 27.35 -14.71
C ILE A 285 7.28 25.84 -14.53
N GLN A 286 6.49 25.21 -13.67
CA GLN A 286 6.63 23.79 -13.32
C GLN A 286 5.27 23.15 -13.05
N VAL A 287 5.14 21.89 -13.46
CA VAL A 287 3.99 21.02 -13.19
C VAL A 287 4.51 19.75 -12.50
N TYR A 288 3.80 19.29 -11.47
CA TYR A 288 4.02 17.97 -10.88
C TYR A 288 2.77 17.12 -10.99
N SER A 289 2.92 15.90 -11.53
CA SER A 289 1.85 14.90 -11.69
C SER A 289 2.21 13.57 -11.02
N GLY A 290 1.25 12.65 -10.82
CA GLY A 290 1.43 11.45 -9.99
C GLY A 290 0.98 10.09 -10.56
N ASP A 291 0.04 10.05 -11.52
CA ASP A 291 -0.68 8.81 -11.90
C ASP A 291 0.19 7.72 -12.60
N ASP A 292 1.23 8.08 -13.37
CA ASP A 292 2.06 7.08 -14.10
C ASP A 292 2.90 6.17 -13.17
N HIS A 293 3.05 6.56 -11.90
CA HIS A 293 3.88 5.90 -10.87
C HIS A 293 5.39 5.81 -11.15
N ASP A 294 5.84 6.12 -12.36
CA ASP A 294 7.24 6.17 -12.77
C ASP A 294 7.68 7.62 -13.05
N TYR A 295 8.99 7.84 -13.07
CA TYR A 295 9.54 9.16 -13.35
C TYR A 295 9.40 9.49 -14.84
N CYS A 296 8.78 10.63 -15.14
CA CYS A 296 8.68 11.15 -16.50
C CYS A 296 8.91 12.65 -16.48
N GLU A 297 9.83 13.15 -17.30
CA GLU A 297 10.16 14.57 -17.36
C GLU A 297 10.03 15.07 -18.79
N ILE A 298 9.15 16.05 -19.00
CA ILE A 298 8.89 16.66 -20.30
C ILE A 298 8.79 18.18 -20.19
N SER A 299 8.94 18.89 -21.32
CA SER A 299 8.77 20.34 -21.39
C SER A 299 7.68 20.68 -22.40
N HIS A 300 6.64 21.39 -21.94
CA HIS A 300 5.50 21.77 -22.77
C HIS A 300 5.76 23.06 -23.55
N ARG A 301 6.56 22.95 -24.61
CA ARG A 301 6.96 24.07 -25.47
C ARG A 301 5.79 24.70 -26.26
N GLU A 302 4.64 24.04 -26.29
CA GLU A 302 3.41 24.52 -26.91
C GLU A 302 2.72 25.65 -26.14
N PHE A 303 3.05 25.85 -24.85
CA PHE A 303 2.47 26.89 -24.02
C PHE A 303 3.44 28.05 -23.77
N SER A 304 2.89 29.24 -23.52
CA SER A 304 3.69 30.39 -23.09
C SER A 304 4.36 30.09 -21.75
N GLY A 305 5.68 30.31 -21.67
CA GLY A 305 6.47 29.98 -20.48
C GLY A 305 7.12 28.59 -20.51
N SER A 306 6.72 27.72 -21.45
CA SER A 306 7.27 26.37 -21.65
C SER A 306 7.45 25.58 -20.34
N PRO A 307 6.38 25.39 -19.55
CA PRO A 307 6.50 24.76 -18.24
C PRO A 307 7.05 23.34 -18.35
N ASN A 308 7.94 22.99 -17.43
CA ASN A 308 8.41 21.62 -17.29
C ASN A 308 7.41 20.82 -16.47
N GLU A 309 7.10 19.61 -16.89
CA GLU A 309 6.29 18.67 -16.13
C GLU A 309 7.17 17.52 -15.65
N ILE A 310 7.08 17.21 -14.35
CA ILE A 310 7.65 15.99 -13.77
C ILE A 310 6.51 15.14 -13.22
N THR A 311 6.30 13.97 -13.81
CA THR A 311 5.51 12.91 -13.19
C THR A 311 6.37 12.23 -12.12
N VAL A 312 5.92 12.35 -10.87
CA VAL A 312 6.65 11.92 -9.69
C VAL A 312 6.48 10.42 -9.51
N LYS A 313 7.60 9.75 -9.29
CA LYS A 313 7.65 8.32 -8.99
C LYS A 313 6.91 8.02 -7.69
N SER A 314 6.16 6.91 -7.66
CA SER A 314 5.45 6.51 -6.44
C SER A 314 6.42 6.13 -5.32
N ILE A 315 6.08 6.49 -4.08
CA ILE A 315 6.80 6.02 -2.87
C ILE A 315 6.51 4.54 -2.57
N SER A 316 5.55 3.95 -3.28
CA SER A 316 5.20 2.53 -3.26
C SER A 316 5.90 1.79 -4.40
N TRP A 317 6.37 0.57 -4.11
CA TRP A 317 6.90 -0.35 -5.14
C TRP A 317 5.80 -1.16 -5.84
N ALA A 318 4.54 -0.91 -5.49
CA ALA A 318 3.40 -1.45 -6.24
C ALA A 318 3.38 -0.87 -7.66
N MET A 319 2.64 -1.50 -8.58
CA MET A 319 2.45 -1.00 -9.96
C MET A 319 3.65 -1.12 -10.91
N GLY A 320 4.61 -2.00 -10.60
CA GLY A 320 5.62 -2.47 -11.57
C GLY A 320 6.93 -1.68 -11.60
N VAL A 321 7.11 -0.77 -10.64
CA VAL A 321 8.34 0.02 -10.46
C VAL A 321 9.15 -0.59 -9.31
N ARG A 322 10.40 -1.03 -9.54
CA ARG A 322 11.20 -1.72 -8.52
C ARG A 322 11.80 -0.78 -7.49
N ARG A 323 12.25 0.41 -7.92
CA ARG A 323 12.86 1.39 -7.02
C ARG A 323 11.91 2.54 -6.78
N PRO A 324 11.00 2.50 -5.78
CA PRO A 324 10.09 3.63 -5.52
C PRO A 324 10.87 4.94 -5.33
N GLY A 325 10.24 6.09 -5.43
CA GLY A 325 10.96 7.36 -5.32
C GLY A 325 10.13 8.50 -4.78
N PHE A 326 10.77 9.66 -4.69
CA PHE A 326 10.14 10.95 -4.46
C PHE A 326 11.02 12.03 -5.11
N VAL A 327 10.44 13.19 -5.39
CA VAL A 327 11.18 14.35 -5.91
C VAL A 327 11.41 15.33 -4.77
N LEU A 328 12.67 15.72 -4.57
CA LEU A 328 13.05 16.82 -3.69
C LEU A 328 13.16 18.09 -4.53
N THR A 329 12.35 19.10 -4.20
CA THR A 329 12.31 20.38 -4.90
C THR A 329 12.88 21.46 -3.99
N SER A 330 13.96 22.10 -4.42
CA SER A 330 14.53 23.29 -3.78
C SER A 330 14.00 24.53 -4.48
N LEU A 331 13.52 25.49 -3.69
CA LEU A 331 12.92 26.74 -4.17
C LEU A 331 13.81 27.93 -3.81
N TRP A 332 13.97 28.84 -4.76
CA TRP A 332 14.73 30.07 -4.58
C TRP A 332 14.04 31.24 -5.28
N ASN A 333 13.31 32.06 -4.53
CA ASN A 333 12.73 33.29 -5.07
C ASN A 333 12.83 34.43 -4.04
N PRO A 334 13.96 35.16 -3.99
CA PRO A 334 14.11 36.30 -3.09
C PRO A 334 13.28 37.49 -3.59
N ILE A 335 12.36 37.96 -2.75
CA ILE A 335 11.45 39.07 -3.05
C ILE A 335 11.66 40.22 -2.07
N ASP A 336 11.37 41.43 -2.51
CA ASP A 336 11.21 42.58 -1.61
C ASP A 336 9.84 42.50 -0.91
N PRO A 337 9.76 42.36 0.43
CA PRO A 337 8.49 42.25 1.15
C PRO A 337 7.57 43.46 0.97
N ALA A 338 8.11 44.64 0.63
CA ALA A 338 7.30 45.85 0.46
C ALA A 338 6.53 45.86 -0.87
N THR A 339 7.17 45.39 -1.95
CA THR A 339 6.63 45.46 -3.32
C THR A 339 6.22 44.10 -3.89
N GLY A 340 6.63 43.00 -3.25
CA GLY A 340 6.47 41.64 -3.76
C GLY A 340 7.25 41.34 -5.04
N LYS A 341 8.13 42.25 -5.47
CA LYS A 341 8.92 42.08 -6.68
C LYS A 341 10.22 41.31 -6.41
N PRO A 342 10.72 40.52 -7.37
CA PRO A 342 12.00 39.85 -7.24
C PRO A 342 13.13 40.86 -6.97
N THR A 343 13.94 40.62 -5.93
CA THR A 343 15.08 41.49 -5.60
C THR A 343 16.25 41.29 -6.58
N GLN A 344 16.30 40.13 -7.24
CA GLN A 344 17.29 39.78 -8.25
C GLN A 344 16.57 39.41 -9.54
N GLN A 345 17.11 39.81 -10.69
CA GLN A 345 16.57 39.36 -11.98
C GLN A 345 16.78 37.84 -12.11
N PRO A 346 15.70 37.05 -12.26
CA PRO A 346 15.84 35.61 -12.35
C PRO A 346 16.45 35.24 -13.71
N SER A 347 17.54 34.46 -13.70
CA SER A 347 17.95 33.69 -14.88
C SER A 347 16.86 32.64 -15.19
N PRO A 348 16.57 32.31 -16.45
CA PRO A 348 15.62 31.26 -16.79
C PRO A 348 16.01 29.94 -16.10
N GLY A 349 15.12 29.37 -15.28
CA GLY A 349 15.38 28.14 -14.50
C GLY A 349 16.08 28.35 -13.15
N ALA A 350 16.27 29.60 -12.68
CA ALA A 350 16.99 29.87 -11.43
C ALA A 350 16.17 29.68 -10.14
N THR A 351 14.84 29.53 -10.22
CA THR A 351 14.00 29.55 -9.01
C THR A 351 13.60 28.18 -8.48
N ILE A 352 13.78 27.11 -9.27
CA ILE A 352 13.41 25.75 -8.91
C ILE A 352 14.55 24.81 -9.30
N GLN A 353 14.95 23.94 -8.38
CA GLN A 353 15.85 22.83 -8.64
C GLN A 353 15.21 21.52 -8.17
N ASN A 354 15.14 20.54 -9.07
CA ASN A 354 14.57 19.23 -8.79
C ASN A 354 15.66 18.16 -8.68
N HIS A 355 15.44 17.23 -7.74
CA HIS A 355 16.31 16.08 -7.55
C HIS A 355 15.48 14.83 -7.28
N LEU A 356 15.59 13.83 -8.16
CA LEU A 356 14.95 12.52 -7.98
C LEU A 356 15.69 11.71 -6.92
N CYS A 357 14.99 11.33 -5.84
CA CYS A 357 15.52 10.50 -4.78
C CYS A 357 14.91 9.09 -4.86
N LEU A 358 15.76 8.05 -4.85
CA LEU A 358 15.33 6.66 -4.99
C LEU A 358 15.31 5.88 -3.67
N LEU A 359 14.21 5.15 -3.52
CA LEU A 359 13.84 4.02 -2.68
C LEU A 359 14.78 2.80 -2.79
N PRO A 360 15.21 2.09 -1.72
CA PRO A 360 15.72 0.73 -1.88
C PRO A 360 14.71 -0.21 -2.57
N ASP A 361 15.22 -1.12 -3.40
CA ASP A 361 14.42 -2.16 -4.06
C ASP A 361 13.91 -3.19 -3.03
N GLN A 362 12.66 -2.99 -2.59
CA GLN A 362 12.01 -3.83 -1.60
C GLN A 362 11.82 -5.28 -2.07
N LEU A 363 11.56 -5.48 -3.37
CA LEU A 363 11.37 -6.81 -3.95
C LEU A 363 12.69 -7.58 -3.94
N SER A 364 13.79 -6.93 -4.33
CA SER A 364 15.13 -7.51 -4.23
C SER A 364 15.45 -7.90 -2.79
N ILE A 365 15.16 -7.05 -1.81
CA ILE A 365 15.36 -7.37 -0.39
C ILE A 365 14.59 -8.64 0.02
N PHE A 366 13.33 -8.78 -0.40
CA PHE A 366 12.54 -9.99 -0.13
C PHE A 366 13.07 -11.24 -0.83
N ILE A 367 13.53 -11.12 -2.08
CA ILE A 367 14.17 -12.22 -2.80
C ILE A 367 15.43 -12.67 -2.05
N HIS A 368 16.28 -11.75 -1.62
CA HIS A 368 17.49 -12.07 -0.86
C HIS A 368 17.16 -12.78 0.46
N TYR A 369 16.14 -12.33 1.20
CA TYR A 369 15.67 -13.05 2.39
C TYR A 369 15.19 -14.46 2.06
N GLY A 370 14.45 -14.64 0.96
CA GLY A 370 14.01 -15.95 0.48
C GLY A 370 15.19 -16.87 0.12
N LEU A 371 16.21 -16.35 -0.56
CA LEU A 371 17.40 -17.08 -0.94
C LEU A 371 18.21 -17.52 0.29
N VAL A 372 18.43 -16.63 1.26
CA VAL A 372 19.13 -16.95 2.52
C VAL A 372 18.33 -17.97 3.33
N PHE A 373 17.00 -17.88 3.36
CA PHE A 373 16.16 -18.87 4.01
C PHE A 373 16.26 -20.26 3.33
N ALA A 374 16.17 -20.31 2.01
CA ALA A 374 16.34 -21.55 1.24
C ALA A 374 17.74 -22.16 1.43
N PHE A 375 18.78 -21.33 1.40
CA PHE A 375 20.15 -21.75 1.68
C PHE A 375 20.29 -22.32 3.10
N THR A 376 19.69 -21.68 4.10
CA THR A 376 19.68 -22.17 5.48
C THR A 376 19.01 -23.54 5.56
N LEU A 377 17.86 -23.75 4.90
CA LEU A 377 17.21 -25.05 4.84
C LEU A 377 18.08 -26.11 4.15
N ALA A 378 18.78 -25.75 3.06
CA ALA A 378 19.68 -26.66 2.38
C ALA A 378 20.86 -27.09 3.28
N VAL A 379 21.45 -26.15 4.03
CA VAL A 379 22.52 -26.45 5.00
C VAL A 379 22.02 -27.37 6.12
N LEU A 380 20.83 -27.09 6.66
CA LEU A 380 20.22 -27.94 7.70
C LEU A 380 19.89 -29.35 7.17
N LEU A 381 19.44 -29.45 5.92
CA LEU A 381 19.18 -30.73 5.26
C LEU A 381 20.48 -31.50 5.03
N ALA A 382 21.53 -30.84 4.54
CA ALA A 382 22.86 -31.43 4.38
C ALA A 382 23.42 -31.94 5.71
N ARG A 383 23.28 -31.16 6.80
CA ARG A 383 23.65 -31.59 8.15
C ARG A 383 22.86 -32.83 8.59
N ALA A 384 21.54 -32.85 8.39
CA ALA A 384 20.71 -34.00 8.75
C ALA A 384 21.06 -35.26 7.94
N LEU A 385 21.41 -35.10 6.66
CA LEU A 385 21.90 -36.17 5.80
C LEU A 385 23.25 -36.70 6.29
N LEU A 386 24.20 -35.82 6.62
CA LEU A 386 25.51 -36.20 7.15
C LEU A 386 25.38 -36.96 8.47
N LEU A 387 24.57 -36.49 9.41
CA LEU A 387 24.34 -37.17 10.70
C LEU A 387 23.59 -38.50 10.55
N ALA A 388 22.72 -38.63 9.56
CA ALA A 388 22.06 -39.90 9.27
C ALA A 388 22.99 -40.92 8.60
N ARG A 389 23.97 -40.47 7.82
CA ARG A 389 24.99 -41.30 7.16
C ARG A 389 26.15 -41.69 8.08
N TYR A 390 26.58 -40.74 8.90
CA TYR A 390 27.64 -40.89 9.88
C TYR A 390 27.07 -40.57 11.26
N PRO A 391 26.26 -41.48 11.84
CA PRO A 391 25.80 -41.29 13.20
C PRO A 391 27.03 -41.13 14.10
N PRO A 392 27.08 -40.09 14.95
CA PRO A 392 28.18 -39.97 15.89
C PRO A 392 28.28 -41.27 16.67
N THR A 393 29.46 -41.87 16.69
CA THR A 393 29.77 -43.00 17.56
C THR A 393 29.58 -42.48 18.99
N LEU A 394 28.42 -42.77 19.58
CA LEU A 394 28.27 -42.68 21.01
C LEU A 394 29.31 -43.66 21.58
N SER A 395 30.42 -43.14 22.08
CA SER A 395 31.25 -43.92 23.00
C SER A 395 30.37 -44.19 24.22
N ASN A 396 29.65 -45.31 24.18
CA ASN A 396 28.94 -45.86 25.33
C ASN A 396 29.99 -46.20 26.39
N SER A 397 30.45 -45.21 27.14
CA SER A 397 31.23 -45.40 28.36
C SER A 397 30.29 -45.73 29.52
N THR A 398 29.41 -46.71 29.34
CA THR A 398 28.69 -47.41 30.41
C THR A 398 28.14 -48.71 29.86
N SER A 399 29.02 -49.67 29.59
CA SER A 399 28.65 -51.08 29.67
C SER A 399 28.38 -51.40 31.15
N PRO A 400 27.20 -51.84 31.57
CA PRO A 400 27.01 -52.30 32.95
C PRO A 400 27.89 -53.53 33.18
N ILE A 401 28.75 -53.46 34.20
CA ILE A 401 29.82 -54.42 34.56
C ILE A 401 29.31 -55.73 35.19
N LEU A 402 27.99 -55.92 35.32
CA LEU A 402 27.43 -57.10 36.01
C LEU A 402 26.56 -57.95 35.07
N PRO A 403 26.80 -59.27 34.98
CA PRO A 403 25.90 -60.16 34.26
C PRO A 403 24.59 -60.30 35.05
N LEU A 404 23.48 -59.86 34.46
CA LEU A 404 22.14 -60.22 34.96
C LEU A 404 21.88 -61.68 34.57
N SER A 405 22.09 -62.60 35.51
CA SER A 405 21.64 -63.98 35.40
C SER A 405 20.12 -64.02 35.57
N GLU A 406 19.38 -64.03 34.47
CA GLU A 406 17.95 -64.31 34.51
C GLU A 406 17.76 -65.84 34.47
N ASN A 407 17.36 -66.42 35.61
CA ASN A 407 16.98 -67.82 35.70
C ASN A 407 15.72 -68.05 34.85
N ARG A 408 15.89 -68.65 33.67
CA ARG A 408 14.76 -69.19 32.89
C ARG A 408 14.25 -70.42 33.63
N PHE A 409 13.12 -70.28 34.33
CA PHE A 409 12.32 -71.43 34.72
C PHE A 409 11.81 -72.10 33.44
N ALA A 410 12.26 -73.33 33.23
CA ALA A 410 11.74 -74.22 32.20
C ALA A 410 10.28 -74.55 32.52
N SER A 411 9.36 -74.20 31.62
CA SER A 411 8.06 -74.84 31.54
C SER A 411 8.11 -75.80 30.36
N GLU A 412 8.57 -77.02 30.61
CA GLU A 412 8.26 -78.16 29.76
C GLU A 412 6.76 -78.43 29.84
N HIS A 413 6.05 -78.41 28.70
CA HIS A 413 5.12 -79.50 28.39
C HIS A 413 4.82 -79.60 26.89
N SER A 414 5.19 -80.78 26.38
CA SER A 414 4.63 -81.54 25.27
C SER A 414 4.59 -80.92 23.86
N SER A 415 5.67 -81.26 23.16
CA SER A 415 5.79 -81.47 21.71
C SER A 415 4.70 -82.36 21.10
N ALA A 416 4.15 -81.92 19.96
CA ALA A 416 3.71 -82.82 18.88
C ALA A 416 4.42 -82.41 17.58
N PHE A 417 5.46 -83.16 17.24
CA PHE A 417 6.16 -83.15 15.96
C PHE A 417 5.28 -83.75 14.86
N LYS A 418 5.31 -83.17 13.64
CA LYS A 418 5.60 -83.86 12.35
C LYS A 418 5.50 -82.87 11.14
N PRO A 419 6.13 -83.16 9.99
CA PRO A 419 7.28 -82.41 9.46
C PRO A 419 6.95 -81.61 8.16
N PRO A 420 7.92 -80.85 7.58
CA PRO A 420 7.70 -80.07 6.38
C PRO A 420 7.90 -80.91 5.11
N SER A 421 7.03 -80.72 4.11
CA SER A 421 7.29 -81.16 2.74
C SER A 421 7.13 -79.97 1.79
N SER A 422 8.26 -79.55 1.24
CA SER A 422 8.40 -78.77 0.03
C SER A 422 7.81 -79.49 -1.18
N SER A 423 7.11 -78.81 -2.07
CA SER A 423 7.49 -78.68 -3.51
C SER A 423 6.38 -78.02 -4.36
N MET A 424 6.82 -76.97 -5.07
CA MET A 424 6.63 -76.67 -6.50
C MET A 424 5.25 -76.68 -7.17
N SER A 425 5.02 -75.54 -7.86
CA SER A 425 4.42 -75.40 -9.21
C SER A 425 2.93 -75.76 -9.33
N SER A 426 2.11 -75.21 -10.22
CA SER A 426 2.10 -74.12 -11.20
C SER A 426 0.72 -74.22 -11.85
N SER A 427 0.17 -73.11 -12.38
CA SER A 427 -0.92 -73.06 -13.39
C SER A 427 -2.29 -73.64 -12.95
N THR A 428 -3.47 -73.25 -13.42
CA THR A 428 -3.97 -72.21 -14.34
C THR A 428 -5.49 -72.26 -14.18
N ASN A 429 -6.12 -71.09 -14.14
CA ASN A 429 -7.42 -70.69 -14.71
C ASN A 429 -8.73 -71.51 -14.52
N PHE A 430 -9.79 -70.69 -14.52
CA PHE A 430 -11.20 -70.93 -14.87
C PHE A 430 -12.20 -71.28 -13.76
N SER A 431 -13.00 -70.26 -13.42
CA SER A 431 -14.43 -70.33 -13.05
C SER A 431 -15.25 -71.01 -14.16
N PRO A 432 -16.38 -71.70 -13.88
CA PRO A 432 -17.66 -70.97 -13.75
C PRO A 432 -18.75 -71.60 -12.83
N ARG A 433 -19.69 -70.74 -12.43
CA ARG A 433 -21.15 -70.95 -12.24
C ARG A 433 -21.68 -72.19 -11.46
N GLY A 434 -22.30 -71.88 -10.32
CA GLY A 434 -23.77 -71.96 -10.19
C GLY A 434 -24.41 -73.22 -9.56
N LEU A 435 -25.56 -72.98 -8.92
CA LEU A 435 -26.55 -73.89 -8.29
C LEU A 435 -26.26 -74.22 -6.81
N ALA A 436 -26.93 -73.64 -5.80
CA ALA A 436 -28.37 -73.59 -5.43
C ALA A 436 -28.89 -74.87 -4.76
N SER A 437 -29.16 -74.82 -3.44
CA SER A 437 -30.33 -75.36 -2.71
C SER A 437 -30.12 -75.16 -1.19
N ARG A 438 -30.97 -74.35 -0.52
CA ARG A 438 -32.14 -74.75 0.33
C ARG A 438 -31.71 -75.58 1.55
N ALA A 439 -32.20 -75.40 2.77
CA ALA A 439 -33.18 -74.55 3.47
C ALA A 439 -32.95 -74.88 4.98
N THR A 440 -33.42 -74.23 6.04
CA THR A 440 -34.74 -73.70 6.42
C THR A 440 -34.60 -72.97 7.77
N ASN A 441 -35.30 -71.84 7.93
CA ASN A 441 -36.23 -71.42 9.01
C ASN A 441 -35.85 -71.64 10.50
N ALA A 442 -36.15 -70.78 11.48
CA ALA A 442 -36.83 -69.48 11.63
C ALA A 442 -36.83 -69.18 13.17
N PRO A 443 -37.23 -67.98 13.65
CA PRO A 443 -36.95 -67.40 14.98
C PRO A 443 -38.17 -67.59 15.95
N PRO A 444 -38.37 -66.93 17.16
CA PRO A 444 -38.36 -65.47 17.43
C PRO A 444 -37.99 -64.95 18.87
N ARG A 445 -37.80 -63.62 18.94
CA ARG A 445 -38.16 -62.56 19.93
C ARG A 445 -38.52 -62.91 21.40
N TYR A 446 -37.99 -62.13 22.37
CA TYR A 446 -38.75 -61.16 23.21
C TYR A 446 -37.82 -60.38 24.20
N ILE A 447 -38.16 -59.11 24.49
CA ILE A 447 -37.67 -58.25 25.60
C ILE A 447 -38.83 -58.09 26.61
N PRO A 448 -38.60 -57.85 27.91
CA PRO A 448 -39.05 -56.55 28.44
C PRO A 448 -38.16 -55.89 29.52
N ASN A 449 -38.31 -54.56 29.58
CA ASN A 449 -37.80 -53.58 30.55
C ASN A 449 -38.25 -53.82 32.01
N GLY A 450 -37.55 -53.17 32.96
CA GLY A 450 -38.25 -52.37 33.97
C GLY A 450 -37.60 -52.15 35.35
N TYR A 451 -37.43 -50.86 35.69
CA TYR A 451 -37.74 -50.20 36.97
C TYR A 451 -36.65 -49.83 38.02
N TYR A 452 -37.00 -48.73 38.71
CA TYR A 452 -36.28 -47.70 39.48
C TYR A 452 -36.06 -48.01 40.98
N ASP A 453 -35.10 -47.30 41.62
CA ASP A 453 -35.20 -46.55 42.92
C ASP A 453 -33.77 -46.19 43.43
N ALA A 454 -33.36 -44.95 43.73
CA ALA A 454 -33.70 -43.96 44.78
C ALA A 454 -32.65 -43.91 45.95
N TYR A 455 -31.97 -42.75 46.07
CA TYR A 455 -31.10 -42.07 47.11
C TYR A 455 -31.00 -42.57 48.60
N PRO A 456 -30.18 -41.95 49.53
CA PRO A 456 -28.88 -41.21 49.48
C PRO A 456 -27.83 -41.47 50.63
N GLY A 457 -26.53 -41.26 50.36
CA GLY A 457 -25.44 -40.77 51.29
C GLY A 457 -24.93 -41.67 52.45
N PRO A 458 -23.93 -41.22 53.26
CA PRO A 458 -22.61 -40.61 52.99
C PRO A 458 -21.44 -41.36 53.70
N GLY A 459 -20.17 -41.05 53.40
CA GLY A 459 -19.03 -41.53 54.22
C GLY A 459 -17.67 -41.32 53.57
N ALA A 460 -16.86 -40.46 54.18
CA ALA A 460 -15.45 -40.23 53.89
C ALA A 460 -14.55 -41.29 54.58
N ASP A 461 -13.24 -41.15 54.39
CA ASP A 461 -12.12 -41.89 55.00
C ASP A 461 -11.72 -43.17 54.22
N ASP A 462 -10.46 -43.51 53.98
CA ASP A 462 -9.18 -42.82 54.00
C ASP A 462 -8.16 -43.78 53.33
N HIS A 463 -7.04 -43.23 52.85
CA HIS A 463 -5.75 -43.90 52.60
C HIS A 463 -5.65 -45.18 51.73
N ALA A 464 -5.00 -45.04 50.56
CA ALA A 464 -3.77 -45.80 50.25
C ALA A 464 -3.08 -45.26 48.99
N MET A 465 -1.82 -44.84 49.17
CA MET A 465 -0.82 -44.69 48.12
C MET A 465 -0.57 -46.03 47.43
N ASP A 466 -0.51 -46.05 46.10
CA ASP A 466 0.26 -47.06 45.38
C ASP A 466 1.14 -46.37 44.33
N ASP A 467 2.40 -46.24 44.72
CA ASP A 467 3.54 -45.93 43.87
C ASP A 467 3.84 -47.17 43.03
N GLY A 468 3.50 -47.08 41.74
CA GLY A 468 3.62 -48.18 40.80
C GLY A 468 4.27 -47.73 39.51
N SER A 469 5.52 -47.27 39.59
CA SER A 469 6.39 -47.01 38.44
C SER A 469 6.54 -48.28 37.58
N LYS A 470 5.60 -48.52 36.66
CA LYS A 470 5.77 -49.50 35.58
C LYS A 470 6.76 -48.94 34.56
N TRP A 471 8.02 -49.26 34.78
CA TRP A 471 9.06 -49.31 33.76
C TRP A 471 8.52 -50.06 32.54
N LYS A 472 8.13 -49.32 31.51
CA LYS A 472 7.91 -49.89 30.18
C LYS A 472 9.29 -50.22 29.61
N PRO A 473 9.58 -51.46 29.23
CA PRO A 473 10.82 -51.78 28.55
C PRO A 473 10.91 -50.92 27.28
N GLY A 474 12.03 -50.23 27.15
CA GLY A 474 12.32 -49.40 25.99
C GLY A 474 12.05 -50.20 24.72
N ARG A 475 11.16 -49.66 23.89
CA ARG A 475 11.00 -50.11 22.51
C ARG A 475 12.40 -50.07 21.90
N VAL A 476 13.00 -51.23 21.66
CA VAL A 476 14.11 -51.35 20.72
C VAL A 476 13.54 -50.89 19.39
N GLU A 477 13.79 -49.63 19.03
CA GLU A 477 13.43 -49.08 17.73
C GLU A 477 14.15 -49.94 16.68
N LYS A 478 13.42 -50.91 16.11
CA LYS A 478 13.75 -51.51 14.82
C LYS A 478 14.16 -50.38 13.91
N SER A 479 15.43 -50.40 13.48
CA SER A 479 16.04 -49.58 12.43
C SER A 479 15.01 -48.71 11.69
N GLY A 480 14.69 -47.54 12.26
CA GLY A 480 13.81 -46.60 11.58
C GLY A 480 14.46 -46.25 10.25
N ASN A 481 13.71 -46.39 9.15
CA ASN A 481 14.16 -46.08 7.80
C ASN A 481 15.01 -44.80 7.83
N ALA A 482 16.18 -44.77 7.19
CA ALA A 482 17.12 -43.64 7.23
C ALA A 482 16.41 -42.28 7.05
N PHE A 483 15.35 -42.27 6.24
CA PHE A 483 14.41 -41.18 6.07
C PHE A 483 13.78 -40.61 7.36
N GLN A 484 13.33 -41.45 8.30
CA GLN A 484 12.77 -41.02 9.59
C GLN A 484 13.81 -40.35 10.48
N ARG A 485 15.07 -40.84 10.46
CA ARG A 485 16.18 -40.21 11.18
C ARG A 485 16.54 -38.85 10.60
N ILE A 486 16.66 -38.75 9.27
CA ILE A 486 16.89 -37.47 8.56
C ILE A 486 15.77 -36.48 8.90
N LYS A 487 14.51 -36.91 8.83
CA LYS A 487 13.36 -36.05 9.13
C LYS A 487 13.40 -35.55 10.58
N ARG A 488 13.73 -36.41 11.54
CA ARG A 488 13.81 -36.04 12.96
C ARG A 488 14.92 -35.01 13.19
N GLU A 489 16.12 -35.25 12.68
CA GLU A 489 17.27 -34.34 12.82
C GLU A 489 17.05 -33.01 12.12
N PHE A 490 16.47 -33.03 10.92
CA PHE A 490 16.14 -31.82 10.16
C PHE A 490 15.12 -30.96 10.90
N VAL A 491 14.02 -31.56 11.38
CA VAL A 491 12.99 -30.84 12.14
C VAL A 491 13.54 -30.31 13.46
N ALA A 492 14.36 -31.09 14.18
CA ALA A 492 15.00 -30.63 15.41
C ALA A 492 15.93 -29.43 15.16
N SER A 493 16.74 -29.49 14.09
CA SER A 493 17.64 -28.40 13.71
C SER A 493 16.88 -27.15 13.30
N ILE A 494 15.80 -27.28 12.53
CA ILE A 494 14.92 -26.15 12.17
C ILE A 494 14.33 -25.51 13.42
N LYS A 495 13.78 -26.31 14.34
CA LYS A 495 13.19 -25.78 15.59
C LYS A 495 14.21 -25.00 16.42
N PHE A 496 15.43 -25.53 16.53
CA PHE A 496 16.50 -24.87 17.27
C PHE A 496 16.92 -23.54 16.63
N VAL A 497 17.18 -23.53 15.33
CA VAL A 497 17.54 -22.30 14.60
C VAL A 497 16.39 -21.29 14.63
N ALA A 498 15.16 -21.74 14.40
CA ALA A 498 13.98 -20.89 14.43
C ALA A 498 13.81 -20.22 15.79
N MET A 499 14.00 -20.94 16.90
CA MET A 499 13.92 -20.36 18.25
C MET A 499 14.92 -19.21 18.43
N ILE A 500 16.18 -19.36 18.01
CA ILE A 500 17.19 -18.29 18.12
C ILE A 500 16.83 -17.12 17.19
N VAL A 501 16.48 -17.41 15.95
CA VAL A 501 16.11 -16.39 14.96
C VAL A 501 14.89 -15.60 15.41
N PHE A 502 13.87 -16.26 15.98
CA PHE A 502 12.69 -15.57 16.49
C PHE A 502 13.01 -14.66 17.67
N VAL A 503 13.88 -15.07 18.60
CA VAL A 503 14.34 -14.19 19.68
C VAL A 503 14.96 -12.91 19.13
N TRP A 504 15.87 -13.03 18.17
CA TRP A 504 16.49 -11.87 17.51
C TRP A 504 15.49 -11.04 16.70
N TYR A 505 14.59 -11.69 15.97
CA TYR A 505 13.56 -11.03 15.17
C TYR A 505 12.61 -10.21 16.04
N PHE A 506 12.13 -10.76 17.16
CA PHE A 506 11.28 -10.02 18.09
C PHE A 506 12.03 -8.89 18.78
N PHE A 507 13.31 -9.08 19.14
CA PHE A 507 14.15 -8.00 19.64
C PHE A 507 14.30 -6.85 18.63
N LEU A 508 14.54 -7.17 17.35
CA LEU A 508 14.67 -6.17 16.29
C LEU A 508 13.35 -5.43 16.02
N ILE A 509 12.21 -6.12 16.07
CA ILE A 509 10.88 -5.49 15.95
C ILE A 509 10.57 -4.62 17.16
N TRP A 510 10.97 -5.01 18.36
CA TRP A 510 10.70 -4.20 19.54
C TRP A 510 11.45 -2.87 19.50
N ARG A 511 12.67 -2.87 18.94
CA ARG A 511 13.54 -1.70 18.88
C ARG A 511 13.19 -0.72 17.74
N TRP A 512 12.42 -1.13 16.72
CA TRP A 512 12.16 -0.40 15.45
C TRP A 512 10.70 -0.50 14.99
#